data_AF-A0A7V9AHB5-F1
#
_entry.id   AF-A0A7V9AHB5-F1
#
_cell.length_a   1.000
_cell.length_b   1.000
_cell.length_c   1.000
_cell.angle_alpha   90.00
_cell.angle_beta   90.00
_cell.angle_gamma   90.00
#
_symmetry.space_group_name_H-M   'P 1'
#
loop_
_entity.id
_entity.type
_entity.pdbx_description
1 polymer ?
#
loop_
_entity_poly.entity_id
_entity_poly.type
_entity_poly.pdbx_seq_one_letter_code
_entity_poly.pdbx_strand_id
1 'polypeptide(L)'
;MTRTILLTIPLALALLAGCRDQELPTVSAPEAASHAVSVGSMTDLGTLPDGTFSYASDINNRGQIVGSSTTASGEEHAVLWQDGSMTDLGTLGGTYSQASAINARGQIVGVSETAAGEWHAFVVNTGPGSVSQKTSVTPGRASLNRATAPRAAERPAALERHLLRCGLRAAPHPLNGDASLGRCRP
;
A
#
# COMPACT_ATOMS: atom_id res chain seq x y z
N MET A 1 45.74 58.00 70.29
CA MET A 1 44.58 57.76 71.18
C MET A 1 44.36 59.09 71.91
N THR A 2 43.32 59.89 71.70
CA THR A 2 41.89 59.61 71.55
C THR A 2 41.22 60.79 70.85
N ARG A 3 40.12 60.48 70.14
CA ARG A 3 39.21 61.28 69.32
C ARG A 3 38.73 62.57 70.00
N THR A 4 38.26 63.56 69.22
CA THR A 4 36.88 64.08 69.28
C THR A 4 36.61 65.00 68.08
N ILE A 5 35.64 64.57 67.26
CA ILE A 5 35.02 65.27 66.14
C ILE A 5 33.87 66.10 66.73
N LEU A 6 33.65 67.33 66.24
CA LEU A 6 32.34 68.00 66.15
C LEU A 6 32.54 69.43 65.59
N LEU A 7 32.10 69.70 64.35
CA LEU A 7 31.59 71.02 63.98
C LEU A 7 30.74 70.96 62.70
N THR A 8 29.42 71.01 62.92
CA THR A 8 28.37 71.78 62.21
C THR A 8 28.48 72.06 60.71
N ILE A 9 27.45 71.63 59.94
CA ILE A 9 26.70 72.51 59.03
C ILE A 9 25.21 72.08 59.05
N PRO A 10 24.25 73.00 59.26
CA PRO A 10 22.83 72.70 59.41
C PRO A 10 22.05 72.63 58.09
N LEU A 11 20.88 72.03 58.25
CA LEU A 11 19.75 71.84 57.36
C LEU A 11 19.20 73.14 56.72
N ALA A 12 18.99 73.14 55.40
CA ALA A 12 18.01 73.98 54.67
C ALA A 12 17.59 73.19 53.41
N LEU A 13 16.45 72.50 53.41
CA LEU A 13 15.11 72.98 53.06
C LEU A 13 15.02 73.60 51.65
N ALA A 14 14.59 72.78 50.69
CA ALA A 14 13.70 73.22 49.61
C ALA A 14 12.93 72.01 49.09
N LEU A 15 11.62 71.99 49.37
CA LEU A 15 10.66 71.16 48.65
C LEU A 15 10.69 71.57 47.17
N LEU A 16 11.00 70.64 46.29
CA LEU A 16 10.52 70.70 44.90
C LEU A 16 9.61 69.51 44.68
N ALA A 17 8.39 69.89 44.28
CA ALA A 17 7.24 69.05 44.03
C ALA A 17 7.62 67.77 43.28
N GLY A 18 7.08 66.66 43.78
CA GLY A 18 6.99 65.45 42.97
C GLY A 18 6.12 65.71 41.77
N CYS A 19 6.70 65.59 40.57
CA CYS A 19 6.04 64.78 39.56
C CYS A 19 6.54 63.36 39.82
N ARG A 20 5.72 62.55 40.49
CA ARG A 20 5.86 61.10 40.38
C ARG A 20 5.58 60.77 38.92
N ASP A 21 6.62 60.54 38.13
CA ASP A 21 6.46 59.72 36.93
C ASP A 21 6.02 58.36 37.44
N GLN A 22 4.71 58.15 37.42
CA GLN A 22 4.12 56.86 37.70
C GLN A 22 4.45 56.01 36.48
N GLU A 23 5.59 55.33 36.55
CA GLU A 23 6.04 54.37 35.55
C GLU A 23 4.87 53.41 35.32
N LEU A 24 4.20 53.58 34.18
CA LEU A 24 3.13 52.69 33.77
C LEU A 24 3.72 51.28 33.80
N PRO A 25 3.02 50.28 34.38
CA PRO A 25 3.48 48.91 34.24
C PRO A 25 3.62 48.66 32.75
N THR A 26 4.85 48.50 32.29
CA THR A 26 5.10 48.00 30.96
C THR A 26 4.50 46.60 30.99
N VAL A 27 3.31 46.45 30.40
CA VAL A 27 2.88 45.14 29.93
C VAL A 27 3.94 44.76 28.94
N SER A 28 4.92 43.98 29.40
CA SER A 28 5.85 43.29 28.54
C SER A 28 4.98 42.64 27.49
N ALA A 29 5.05 43.16 26.25
CA ALA A 29 4.44 42.49 25.11
C ALA A 29 4.84 41.02 25.25
N PRO A 30 3.92 40.05 25.09
CA PRO A 30 4.30 38.65 25.19
C PRO A 30 5.51 38.49 24.28
N GLU A 31 6.66 38.11 24.85
CA GLU A 31 7.81 37.75 24.04
C GLU A 31 7.25 36.76 23.04
N ALA A 32 7.19 37.20 21.78
CA ALA A 32 6.76 36.35 20.71
C ALA A 32 7.82 35.26 20.66
N ALA A 33 7.57 34.18 21.39
CA ALA A 33 8.30 32.95 21.26
C ALA A 33 8.22 32.65 19.78
N SER A 34 9.33 32.90 19.10
CA SER A 34 9.52 32.57 17.71
C SER A 34 9.28 31.07 17.65
N HIS A 35 8.06 30.68 17.30
CA HIS A 35 7.80 29.36 16.77
C HIS A 35 8.45 29.38 15.39
N ALA A 36 9.78 29.27 15.39
CA ALA A 36 10.57 29.01 14.22
C ALA A 36 10.05 27.67 13.70
N VAL A 37 9.13 27.74 12.74
CA VAL A 37 8.69 26.58 11.99
C VAL A 37 9.94 26.11 11.27
N SER A 38 10.53 25.02 11.75
CA SER A 38 11.55 24.31 11.01
C SER A 38 10.84 23.68 9.82
N VAL A 39 10.81 24.44 8.72
CA VAL A 39 10.50 23.88 7.41
C VAL A 39 11.63 22.92 7.08
N GLY A 40 11.29 21.65 6.86
CA GLY A 40 12.25 20.65 6.41
C GLY A 40 12.93 21.09 5.12
N SER A 41 14.15 20.60 4.87
CA SER A 41 14.84 20.83 3.59
C SER A 41 14.12 20.11 2.45
N MET A 42 14.02 20.76 1.30
CA MET A 42 13.58 20.10 0.06
C MET A 42 14.65 19.11 -0.41
N THR A 43 14.23 17.90 -0.78
CA THR A 43 15.09 16.85 -1.32
C THR A 43 14.67 16.54 -2.75
N ASP A 44 15.62 16.64 -3.68
CA ASP A 44 15.42 16.18 -5.06
C ASP A 44 15.44 14.64 -5.09
N LEU A 45 14.39 14.05 -5.67
CA LEU A 45 14.24 12.60 -5.83
C LEU A 45 14.84 12.08 -7.15
N GLY A 46 15.27 12.99 -8.04
CA GLY A 46 15.89 12.69 -9.32
C GLY A 46 14.93 12.19 -10.40
N THR A 47 15.52 11.69 -11.48
CA THR A 47 14.85 11.08 -12.63
C THR A 47 15.42 9.69 -12.90
N LEU A 48 14.72 8.88 -13.71
CA LEU A 48 15.33 7.67 -14.25
C LEU A 48 16.62 8.02 -15.02
N PRO A 49 17.57 7.09 -15.18
CA PRO A 49 18.82 7.36 -15.90
C PRO A 49 18.55 8.01 -17.27
N ASP A 50 19.22 9.15 -17.50
CA ASP A 50 19.10 10.00 -18.69
C ASP A 50 17.70 10.60 -18.96
N GLY A 51 16.79 10.48 -17.98
CA GLY A 51 15.50 11.15 -17.96
C GLY A 51 15.59 12.62 -17.55
N THR A 52 14.60 13.41 -17.95
CA THR A 52 14.59 14.88 -17.77
C THR A 52 13.45 15.40 -16.89
N PHE A 53 12.50 14.54 -16.55
CA PHE A 53 11.30 14.92 -15.81
C PHE A 53 10.89 13.83 -14.83
N SER A 54 10.37 14.24 -13.67
CA SER A 54 9.73 13.38 -12.69
C SER A 54 8.74 14.15 -11.84
N TYR A 55 7.77 13.45 -11.28
CA TYR A 55 6.87 13.97 -10.25
C TYR A 55 6.38 12.85 -9.33
N ALA A 56 6.16 13.20 -8.06
CA ALA A 56 5.57 12.32 -7.07
C ALA A 56 4.03 12.46 -7.07
N SER A 57 3.33 11.35 -6.85
CA SER A 57 1.87 11.28 -6.75
C SER A 57 1.40 10.89 -5.36
N ASP A 58 2.12 10.00 -4.65
CA ASP A 58 1.73 9.55 -3.31
C ASP A 58 2.94 9.06 -2.49
N ILE A 59 2.80 9.02 -1.17
CA ILE A 59 3.81 8.54 -0.22
C ILE A 59 3.16 7.75 0.93
N ASN A 60 3.76 6.64 1.33
CA ASN A 60 3.30 5.87 2.50
C ASN A 60 4.15 6.10 3.77
N ASN A 61 3.66 5.59 4.90
CA ASN A 61 4.33 5.72 6.21
C ASN A 61 5.72 5.05 6.32
N ARG A 62 6.15 4.28 5.31
CA ARG A 62 7.51 3.71 5.23
C ARG A 62 8.47 4.60 4.45
N GLY A 63 8.02 5.79 4.01
CA GLY A 63 8.82 6.70 3.19
C GLY A 63 8.96 6.24 1.73
N GLN A 64 8.14 5.28 1.28
CA GLN A 64 8.08 4.91 -0.12
C GLN A 64 7.23 5.92 -0.87
N ILE A 65 7.78 6.51 -1.92
CA ILE A 65 7.12 7.52 -2.76
C ILE A 65 6.87 6.89 -4.13
N VAL A 66 5.73 7.16 -4.75
CA VAL A 66 5.40 6.70 -6.10
C VAL A 66 5.00 7.86 -6.99
N GLY A 67 5.12 7.68 -8.30
CA GLY A 67 4.76 8.67 -9.30
C GLY A 67 5.24 8.25 -10.69
N SER A 68 5.74 9.22 -11.46
CA SER A 68 6.30 8.95 -12.78
C SER A 68 7.63 9.67 -13.01
N SER A 69 8.44 9.12 -13.92
CA SER A 69 9.64 9.77 -14.45
C SER A 69 9.82 9.44 -15.93
N THR A 70 10.45 10.34 -16.68
CA THR A 70 10.82 10.06 -18.07
C THR A 70 12.07 9.18 -18.15
N THR A 71 12.09 8.26 -19.10
CA THR A 71 13.25 7.44 -19.45
C THR A 71 14.21 8.19 -20.39
N ALA A 72 15.35 7.59 -20.72
CA ALA A 72 16.27 8.06 -21.75
C ALA A 72 15.62 8.25 -23.15
N SER A 73 14.58 7.47 -23.47
CA SER A 73 13.80 7.57 -24.71
C SER A 73 12.72 8.65 -24.66
N GLY A 74 12.53 9.30 -23.52
CA GLY A 74 11.48 10.30 -23.30
C GLY A 74 10.10 9.69 -23.01
N GLU A 75 10.03 8.38 -22.80
CA GLU A 75 8.82 7.66 -22.41
C GLU A 75 8.52 7.91 -20.92
N GLU A 76 7.25 7.93 -20.52
CA GLU A 76 6.88 8.18 -19.11
C GLU A 76 6.61 6.85 -18.40
N HIS A 77 7.41 6.55 -17.39
CA HIS A 77 7.33 5.31 -16.64
C HIS A 77 6.93 5.55 -15.18
N ALA A 78 6.11 4.66 -14.65
CA ALA A 78 5.75 4.61 -13.25
C ALA A 78 7.00 4.22 -12.44
N VAL A 79 7.25 4.94 -11.35
CA VAL A 79 8.45 4.75 -10.53
C VAL A 79 8.13 4.64 -9.04
N LEU A 80 9.03 3.96 -8.33
CA LEU A 80 9.07 3.89 -6.88
C LEU A 80 10.40 4.51 -6.40
N TRP A 81 10.32 5.50 -5.52
CA TRP A 81 11.46 5.97 -4.74
C TRP A 81 11.45 5.34 -3.35
N GLN A 82 12.56 4.74 -2.97
CA GLN A 82 12.74 4.15 -1.65
C GLN A 82 14.23 4.16 -1.28
N ASP A 83 14.54 4.58 -0.05
CA ASP A 83 15.90 4.52 0.52
C ASP A 83 16.96 5.18 -0.39
N GLY A 84 16.60 6.31 -1.02
CA GLY A 84 17.45 7.05 -1.95
C GLY A 84 17.64 6.41 -3.33
N SER A 85 16.97 5.29 -3.60
CA SER A 85 17.00 4.58 -4.88
C SER A 85 15.69 4.75 -5.63
N MET A 86 15.78 4.84 -6.95
CA MET A 86 14.63 4.85 -7.85
C MET A 86 14.51 3.51 -8.57
N THR A 87 13.30 2.95 -8.59
CA THR A 87 12.98 1.71 -9.30
C THR A 87 11.96 2.01 -10.39
N ASP A 88 12.29 1.65 -11.63
CA ASP A 88 11.34 1.63 -12.74
C ASP A 88 10.36 0.46 -12.57
N LEU A 89 9.06 0.76 -12.53
CA LEU A 89 7.99 -0.25 -12.45
C LEU A 89 7.57 -0.75 -13.84
N GLY A 90 8.00 -0.06 -14.89
CA GLY A 90 7.75 -0.37 -16.30
C GLY A 90 6.30 -0.20 -16.71
N THR A 91 6.02 -0.67 -17.92
CA THR A 91 4.69 -0.59 -18.54
C THR A 91 4.07 -1.99 -18.74
N LEU A 92 2.80 -2.04 -19.12
CA LEU A 92 2.11 -3.24 -19.60
C LEU A 92 2.43 -3.57 -21.08
N GLY A 93 3.45 -2.91 -21.66
CA GLY A 93 3.95 -3.16 -23.01
C GLY A 93 3.87 -1.97 -23.95
N GLY A 94 3.23 -0.86 -23.55
CA GLY A 94 3.27 0.43 -24.25
C GLY A 94 4.41 1.33 -23.77
N THR A 95 4.30 2.63 -24.03
CA THR A 95 5.33 3.64 -23.71
C THR A 95 4.95 4.54 -22.53
N TYR A 96 3.80 4.27 -21.91
CA TYR A 96 3.29 5.06 -20.80
C TYR A 96 2.92 4.21 -19.57
N SER A 97 3.29 4.71 -18.40
CA SER A 97 2.71 4.31 -17.12
C SER A 97 2.84 5.42 -16.06
N GLN A 98 1.91 5.44 -15.12
CA GLN A 98 1.90 6.34 -13.97
C GLN A 98 1.42 5.59 -12.72
N ALA A 99 2.17 5.68 -11.63
CA ALA A 99 1.71 5.22 -10.32
C ALA A 99 0.92 6.33 -9.62
N SER A 100 -0.33 6.01 -9.25
CA SER A 100 -1.29 6.97 -8.70
C SER A 100 -1.38 6.93 -7.17
N ALA A 101 -1.16 5.77 -6.55
CA ALA A 101 -1.27 5.62 -5.11
C ALA A 101 -0.43 4.43 -4.60
N ILE A 102 -0.06 4.49 -3.32
CA ILE A 102 0.64 3.44 -2.59
C ILE A 102 0.07 3.26 -1.19
N ASN A 103 -0.15 2.02 -0.75
CA ASN A 103 -0.57 1.74 0.62
C ASN A 103 0.60 1.32 1.53
N ALA A 104 0.34 1.21 2.83
CA ALA A 104 1.35 0.82 3.84
C ALA A 104 2.00 -0.56 3.59
N ARG A 105 1.29 -1.46 2.89
CA ARG A 105 1.79 -2.80 2.52
C ARG A 105 2.70 -2.78 1.28
N GLY A 106 2.93 -1.61 0.66
CA GLY A 106 3.72 -1.49 -0.55
C GLY A 106 2.98 -1.97 -1.79
N GLN A 107 1.65 -1.88 -1.79
CA GLN A 107 0.86 -2.11 -2.99
C GLN A 107 0.70 -0.79 -3.71
N ILE A 108 1.14 -0.74 -4.96
CA ILE A 108 1.15 0.43 -5.83
C ILE A 108 0.09 0.20 -6.90
N VAL A 109 -0.78 1.19 -7.11
CA VAL A 109 -1.80 1.15 -8.17
C VAL A 109 -1.61 2.32 -9.12
N GLY A 110 -2.00 2.13 -10.37
CA GLY A 110 -1.80 3.14 -11.40
C GLY A 110 -2.43 2.76 -12.71
N VAL A 111 -2.05 3.49 -13.76
CA VAL A 111 -2.45 3.24 -15.14
C VAL A 111 -1.23 2.97 -16.00
N SER A 112 -1.35 2.08 -16.96
CA SER A 112 -0.30 1.80 -17.94
C SER A 112 -0.89 1.44 -19.29
N GLU A 113 -0.17 1.85 -20.33
CA GLU A 113 -0.46 1.48 -21.70
C GLU A 113 -0.05 0.02 -21.98
N THR A 114 -0.93 -0.74 -22.62
CA THR A 114 -0.63 -2.08 -23.15
C THR A 114 0.16 -1.98 -24.45
N ALA A 115 0.72 -3.11 -24.91
CA ALA A 115 1.34 -3.17 -26.24
C ALA A 115 0.39 -2.84 -27.41
N ALA A 116 -0.93 -2.83 -27.17
CA ALA A 116 -1.94 -2.46 -28.16
C ALA A 116 -2.34 -0.97 -28.10
N GLY A 117 -1.75 -0.17 -27.20
CA GLY A 117 -2.08 1.24 -27.01
C GLY A 117 -3.30 1.48 -26.10
N GLU A 118 -3.76 0.45 -25.37
CA GLU A 118 -4.92 0.55 -24.48
C GLU A 118 -4.49 0.98 -23.08
N TRP A 119 -5.32 1.76 -22.40
CA TRP A 119 -5.05 2.23 -21.04
C TRP A 119 -5.64 1.26 -20.01
N HIS A 120 -4.79 0.53 -19.29
CA HIS A 120 -5.19 -0.43 -18.27
C HIS A 120 -4.74 -0.01 -16.87
N ALA A 121 -5.60 -0.24 -15.88
CA ALA A 121 -5.18 -0.15 -14.49
C ALA A 121 -4.20 -1.28 -14.16
N PHE A 122 -3.20 -1.00 -13.31
CA PHE A 122 -2.27 -2.01 -12.81
C PHE A 122 -2.20 -1.99 -11.28
N VAL A 123 -1.72 -3.10 -10.72
CA VAL A 123 -1.26 -3.19 -9.33
C VAL A 123 0.10 -3.89 -9.28
N VAL A 124 1.05 -3.31 -8.56
CA VAL A 124 2.37 -3.89 -8.27
C VAL A 124 2.51 -4.07 -6.77
N ASN A 125 3.00 -5.22 -6.33
CA ASN A 125 3.36 -5.46 -4.94
C ASN A 125 4.88 -5.31 -4.81
N THR A 126 5.35 -4.45 -3.90
CA THR A 126 6.79 -4.24 -3.62
C THR A 126 7.16 -4.58 -2.18
N GLY A 127 6.27 -5.24 -1.44
CA GLY A 127 6.52 -5.74 -0.09
C GLY A 127 7.55 -6.89 -0.06
N PRO A 128 8.13 -7.19 1.12
CA PRO A 128 9.11 -8.27 1.27
C PRO A 128 8.57 -9.60 0.72
N GLY A 129 9.31 -10.20 -0.22
CA GLY A 129 8.91 -11.41 -0.95
C GLY A 129 8.34 -11.16 -2.36
N SER A 130 8.22 -9.91 -2.79
CA SER A 130 7.81 -9.58 -4.15
C SER A 130 8.99 -9.74 -5.12
N VAL A 131 9.10 -10.90 -5.74
CA VAL A 131 9.83 -11.04 -7.01
C VAL A 131 9.07 -10.22 -8.05
N SER A 132 9.74 -9.41 -8.86
CA SER A 132 9.16 -8.69 -10.01
C SER A 132 8.39 -9.66 -10.90
N GLN A 133 7.12 -9.87 -10.60
CA GLN A 133 6.22 -10.55 -11.50
C GLN A 133 5.71 -9.47 -12.42
N LYS A 134 6.26 -9.44 -13.64
CA LYS A 134 5.65 -8.81 -14.80
C LYS A 134 4.32 -9.54 -15.02
N THR A 135 3.30 -9.22 -14.22
CA THR A 135 1.99 -9.82 -14.32
C THR A 135 1.30 -9.20 -15.52
N SER A 136 1.48 -9.82 -16.67
CA SER A 136 0.55 -9.69 -17.78
C SER A 136 -0.83 -10.11 -17.28
N VAL A 137 -1.66 -9.15 -16.89
CA VAL A 137 -3.09 -9.40 -16.68
C VAL A 137 -3.66 -9.65 -18.08
N THR A 138 -3.85 -10.91 -18.45
CA THR A 138 -4.67 -11.25 -19.61
C THR A 138 -6.10 -10.77 -19.32
N PRO A 139 -6.69 -9.88 -20.14
CA PRO A 139 -8.09 -9.52 -19.98
C PRO A 139 -8.91 -10.78 -20.26
N GLY A 140 -9.66 -11.25 -19.28
CA GLY A 140 -10.62 -12.34 -19.48
C GLY A 140 -10.41 -13.53 -18.56
N ARG A 141 -10.86 -13.38 -17.32
CA ARG A 141 -11.88 -14.25 -16.75
C ARG A 141 -12.40 -13.64 -15.46
N ALA A 142 -13.64 -13.14 -15.52
CA ALA A 142 -14.45 -12.99 -14.34
C ALA A 142 -14.30 -14.26 -13.50
N SER A 143 -13.89 -14.10 -12.24
CA SER A 143 -13.92 -15.18 -11.26
C SER A 143 -15.37 -15.61 -11.09
N LEU A 144 -15.84 -16.53 -11.95
CA LEU A 144 -16.94 -17.40 -11.58
C LEU A 144 -16.36 -18.21 -10.43
N ASN A 145 -16.68 -17.78 -9.22
CA ASN A 145 -16.48 -18.52 -8.00
C ASN A 145 -17.16 -19.88 -8.17
N ARG A 146 -16.44 -20.87 -8.72
CA ARG A 146 -16.81 -22.27 -8.60
C ARG A 146 -16.47 -22.61 -7.17
N ALA A 147 -17.46 -22.41 -6.29
CA ALA A 147 -17.48 -23.00 -4.97
C ALA A 147 -17.10 -24.47 -5.13
N THR A 148 -15.98 -24.85 -4.53
CA THR A 148 -15.63 -26.23 -4.25
C THR A 148 -16.74 -26.78 -3.36
N ALA A 149 -17.70 -27.48 -3.95
CA ALA A 149 -18.67 -28.24 -3.17
C ALA A 149 -17.91 -29.34 -2.39
N PRO A 150 -18.23 -29.54 -1.10
CA PRO A 150 -17.58 -30.58 -0.32
C PRO A 150 -17.95 -31.96 -0.87
N ARG A 151 -16.94 -32.83 -0.91
CA ARG A 151 -17.08 -34.26 -1.14
C ARG A 151 -17.94 -34.87 -0.02
N ALA A 152 -18.86 -35.74 -0.42
CA ALA A 152 -19.71 -36.64 0.38
C ALA A 152 -21.06 -36.08 0.85
N ALA A 153 -22.16 -36.63 0.28
CA ALA A 153 -23.00 -37.60 1.00
C ALA A 153 -24.35 -37.85 0.29
N GLU A 154 -24.40 -38.73 -0.73
CA GLU A 154 -25.59 -39.53 -1.09
C GLU A 154 -25.03 -40.79 -1.78
N ARG A 155 -25.20 -42.03 -1.30
CA ARG A 155 -26.43 -42.82 -1.22
C ARG A 155 -26.26 -43.93 -0.16
N PRO A 156 -27.27 -44.26 0.66
CA PRO A 156 -27.24 -45.46 1.49
C PRO A 156 -27.73 -46.65 0.65
N ALA A 157 -26.82 -47.49 0.16
CA ALA A 157 -27.17 -48.83 -0.30
C ALA A 157 -27.09 -49.77 0.92
N ALA A 158 -28.20 -49.86 1.64
CA ALA A 158 -28.42 -50.95 2.58
C ALA A 158 -28.54 -52.27 1.79
N LEU A 159 -27.90 -53.31 2.33
CA LEU A 159 -28.15 -54.72 2.02
C LEU A 159 -27.47 -55.27 0.75
N GLU A 160 -26.16 -55.50 0.85
CA GLU A 160 -25.66 -56.81 0.41
C GLU A 160 -26.47 -57.91 1.11
N ARG A 161 -27.02 -58.85 0.33
CA ARG A 161 -27.08 -60.29 0.64
C ARG A 161 -27.67 -61.03 -0.58
N HIS A 162 -26.94 -62.05 -1.06
CA HIS A 162 -27.33 -63.01 -2.13
C HIS A 162 -27.48 -62.39 -3.54
N LEU A 163 -26.56 -62.52 -4.50
CA LEU A 163 -26.21 -63.75 -5.22
C LEU A 163 -24.95 -63.52 -6.10
N LEU A 164 -23.73 -63.62 -5.53
CA LEU A 164 -22.51 -63.90 -6.31
C LEU A 164 -21.94 -65.26 -5.88
N ARG A 165 -22.73 -66.31 -6.07
CA ARG A 165 -22.28 -67.70 -6.15
C ARG A 165 -23.04 -68.38 -7.26
N CYS A 166 -22.67 -68.05 -8.49
CA CYS A 166 -22.78 -68.88 -9.68
C CYS A 166 -22.13 -68.06 -10.80
N GLY A 167 -20.84 -68.28 -11.01
CA GLY A 167 -20.13 -67.70 -12.14
C GLY A 167 -20.73 -68.22 -13.43
N LEU A 168 -21.58 -67.41 -14.07
CA LEU A 168 -21.99 -67.61 -15.46
C LEU A 168 -21.66 -66.35 -16.24
N ARG A 169 -20.51 -66.40 -16.94
CA ARG A 169 -20.40 -65.76 -18.25
C ARG A 169 -20.99 -66.73 -19.26
N ALA A 170 -22.00 -66.33 -20.02
CA ALA A 170 -22.34 -66.99 -21.27
C ALA A 170 -22.93 -66.00 -22.28
N ALA A 171 -22.46 -66.17 -23.51
CA ALA A 171 -22.52 -65.40 -24.74
C ALA A 171 -23.91 -64.95 -25.26
N PRO A 172 -23.96 -64.03 -26.25
CA PRO A 172 -25.21 -63.65 -26.93
C PRO A 172 -25.76 -64.82 -27.77
N HIS A 173 -27.03 -65.17 -27.57
CA HIS A 173 -27.76 -66.19 -28.35
C HIS A 173 -28.70 -65.55 -29.39
N PRO A 174 -28.85 -66.14 -30.60
CA PRO A 174 -29.92 -65.81 -31.53
C PRO A 174 -31.17 -66.67 -31.32
N LEU A 175 -32.32 -66.05 -31.57
CA LEU A 175 -33.65 -66.52 -32.01
C LEU A 175 -34.12 -67.96 -31.67
N ASN A 176 -35.32 -67.98 -31.08
CA ASN A 176 -36.37 -69.02 -31.04
C ASN A 176 -36.24 -70.19 -30.06
N GLY A 177 -37.30 -70.37 -29.26
CA GLY A 177 -37.85 -71.68 -28.93
C GLY A 177 -37.55 -72.23 -27.53
N ASP A 178 -38.45 -71.95 -26.60
CA ASP A 178 -38.91 -72.74 -25.45
C ASP A 178 -37.95 -73.47 -24.47
N ALA A 179 -38.32 -73.24 -23.20
CA ALA A 179 -38.38 -74.18 -22.07
C ALA A 179 -37.22 -74.27 -21.09
N SER A 180 -37.59 -73.97 -19.84
CA SER A 180 -37.37 -74.76 -18.62
C SER A 180 -36.73 -73.95 -17.49
N LEU A 181 -37.58 -73.32 -16.68
CA LEU A 181 -37.22 -72.80 -15.36
C LEU A 181 -36.89 -73.98 -14.43
N GLY A 182 -35.62 -74.36 -14.36
CA GLY A 182 -35.10 -75.25 -13.33
C GLY A 182 -35.21 -74.58 -11.96
N ARG A 183 -36.01 -75.15 -11.06
CA ARG A 183 -36.13 -74.71 -9.67
C ARG A 183 -34.86 -75.07 -8.90
N CYS A 184 -34.33 -74.14 -8.12
CA CYS A 184 -33.57 -74.49 -6.92
C CYS A 184 -34.55 -74.54 -5.74
N ARG A 185 -34.77 -75.75 -5.20
CA ARG A 185 -35.33 -75.97 -3.86
C ARG A 185 -34.24 -75.69 -2.81
N PRO A 186 -34.62 -75.40 -1.55
CA PRO A 186 -33.88 -74.53 -0.63
C PRO A 186 -32.48 -75.01 -0.25
#